data_AF-A0A1M6XTF5-F1
#
_entry.id   AF-A0A1M6XTF5-F1
#
_cell.length_a   1.000
_cell.length_b   1.000
_cell.length_c   1.000
_cell.angle_alpha   90.00
_cell.angle_beta   90.00
_cell.angle_gamma   90.00
#
_symmetry.space_group_name_H-M   'P 1'
#
loop_
_entity.id
_entity.type
_entity.pdbx_description
1 polymer ?
#
loop_
_entity_poly.entity_id
_entity_poly.type
_entity_poly.pdbx_seq_one_letter_code
_entity_poly.pdbx_strand_id
1 'polypeptide(L)'
;MSAQAALVPALLCAWPAFADGGELYPAADCAALWFGYGDYAAVSSFLDGQQAAYDKANAFRAAAIRLTGDAEAVEAHIARWRPDMALMMEAYIGHADRSSREIFERLSDTCKDFARTQPETRLLQ
;
A
#
# COMPACT_ATOMS: atom_id res chain seq x y z
N MET A 1 -41.06 15.49 -46.86
CA MET A 1 -39.78 14.81 -46.56
C MET A 1 -39.08 15.65 -45.51
N SER A 2 -39.19 15.27 -44.23
CA SER A 2 -38.67 16.06 -43.12
C SER A 2 -37.52 15.29 -42.48
N ALA A 3 -36.31 15.83 -42.58
CA ALA A 3 -35.12 15.28 -41.95
C ALA A 3 -35.04 15.79 -40.50
N GLN A 4 -35.05 14.88 -39.52
CA GLN A 4 -34.84 15.21 -38.11
C GLN A 4 -33.36 15.05 -37.77
N ALA A 5 -32.76 16.13 -37.30
CA ALA A 5 -31.42 16.18 -36.75
C ALA A 5 -31.43 15.53 -35.36
N ALA A 6 -30.67 14.45 -35.18
CA ALA A 6 -30.48 13.82 -33.88
C ALA A 6 -29.39 14.57 -33.09
N LEU A 7 -29.80 15.23 -32.01
CA LEU A 7 -28.91 15.76 -30.97
C LEU A 7 -28.32 14.59 -30.16
N VAL A 8 -26.99 14.46 -30.17
CA VAL A 8 -26.24 13.56 -29.28
C VAL A 8 -25.93 14.34 -27.99
N PRO A 9 -26.44 13.93 -26.81
CA PRO A 9 -26.06 14.56 -25.56
C PRO A 9 -24.65 14.09 -25.17
N ALA A 10 -23.75 15.05 -25.01
CA ALA A 10 -22.41 14.83 -24.46
C ALA A 10 -22.52 14.35 -23.01
N LEU A 11 -22.38 13.04 -22.79
CA LEU A 11 -22.06 12.49 -21.47
C LEU A 11 -20.67 12.99 -21.09
N LEU A 12 -20.63 14.06 -20.29
CA LEU A 12 -19.48 14.44 -19.48
C LEU A 12 -19.21 13.28 -18.51
N CYS A 13 -18.27 12.40 -18.86
CA CYS A 13 -17.67 11.47 -17.93
C CYS A 13 -17.03 12.30 -16.81
N ALA A 14 -17.74 12.46 -15.70
CA ALA A 14 -17.17 12.86 -14.43
C ALA A 14 -16.21 11.75 -14.01
N TRP A 15 -14.97 11.82 -14.50
CA TRP A 15 -13.89 11.03 -13.95
C TRP A 15 -13.71 11.49 -12.50
N PRO A 16 -13.82 10.60 -11.50
CA PRO A 16 -13.41 10.95 -10.15
C PRO A 16 -11.95 11.39 -10.25
N ALA A 17 -11.69 12.61 -9.82
CA ALA A 17 -10.32 13.06 -9.59
C ALA A 17 -9.74 12.10 -8.54
N PHE A 18 -8.76 11.30 -8.93
CA PHE A 18 -7.88 10.65 -7.98
C PHE A 18 -7.21 11.78 -7.21
N ALA A 19 -7.64 12.02 -5.98
CA ALA A 19 -6.90 12.90 -5.08
C ALA A 19 -5.48 12.33 -4.98
N ASP A 20 -4.48 13.14 -5.35
CA ASP A 20 -3.08 12.76 -5.45
C ASP A 20 -2.62 12.04 -4.17
N GLY A 21 -2.48 10.71 -4.23
CA GLY A 21 -1.88 9.91 -3.17
C GLY A 21 -0.36 10.13 -3.02
N GLY A 22 0.18 11.18 -3.65
CA GLY A 22 1.61 11.49 -3.69
C GLY A 22 2.22 11.79 -2.31
N GLU A 23 1.42 12.26 -1.35
CA GLU A 23 1.88 12.52 0.02
C GLU A 23 1.87 11.27 0.92
N LEU A 24 1.07 10.26 0.57
CA LEU A 24 0.98 8.99 1.31
C LEU A 24 2.05 7.99 0.87
N TYR A 25 2.50 8.09 -0.38
CA TYR A 25 3.60 7.30 -0.90
C TYR A 25 4.97 7.89 -0.50
N PRO A 26 5.98 7.06 -0.15
CA PRO A 26 5.90 5.61 0.03
C PRO A 26 5.54 5.18 1.45
N ALA A 27 5.43 6.11 2.40
CA ALA A 27 5.38 5.80 3.83
C ALA A 27 4.16 4.94 4.21
N ALA A 28 2.95 5.33 3.77
CA ALA A 28 1.73 4.60 4.09
C ALA A 28 1.65 3.25 3.35
N ASP A 29 2.18 3.16 2.12
CA ASP A 29 2.29 1.91 1.36
C ASP A 29 3.22 0.92 2.08
N CYS A 30 4.35 1.40 2.58
CA CYS A 30 5.27 0.58 3.35
C CYS A 30 4.65 0.09 4.66
N ALA A 31 3.87 0.94 5.34
CA ALA A 31 3.12 0.53 6.51
C ALA A 31 2.11 -0.57 6.16
N ALA A 32 1.32 -0.38 5.11
CA ALA A 32 0.34 -1.37 4.64
C ALA A 32 1.02 -2.70 4.26
N LEU A 33 2.16 -2.65 3.56
CA LEU A 33 2.94 -3.83 3.20
C LEU A 33 3.35 -4.63 4.45
N TRP A 34 3.99 -3.99 5.43
CA TRP A 34 4.52 -4.70 6.58
C TRP A 34 3.42 -5.15 7.54
N PHE A 35 2.29 -4.44 7.63
CA PHE A 35 1.12 -4.95 8.31
C PHE A 35 0.55 -6.19 7.62
N GLY A 36 0.40 -6.15 6.29
CA GLY A 36 -0.09 -7.31 5.52
C GLY A 36 0.85 -8.52 5.60
N TYR A 37 2.17 -8.28 5.58
CA TYR A 37 3.15 -9.33 5.85
C TYR A 37 2.98 -9.93 7.24
N GLY A 38 2.83 -9.08 8.27
CA GLY A 38 2.59 -9.54 9.65
C GLY A 38 1.31 -10.35 9.79
N ASP A 39 0.23 -9.95 9.10
CA ASP A 39 -1.03 -10.70 9.07
C ASP A 39 -0.86 -12.08 8.46
N TYR A 40 -0.18 -12.17 7.32
CA TYR A 40 0.08 -13.46 6.68
C TYR A 40 1.01 -14.33 7.53
N ALA A 41 2.07 -13.76 8.11
CA ALA A 41 2.97 -14.47 9.01
C ALA A 41 2.26 -15.00 10.28
N ALA A 42 1.19 -14.35 10.72
CA ALA A 42 0.40 -14.80 11.88
C ALA A 42 -0.33 -16.13 11.64
N VAL A 43 -0.68 -16.41 10.38
CA VAL A 43 -1.51 -17.55 9.98
C VAL A 43 -0.75 -18.58 9.15
N SER A 44 0.43 -18.24 8.66
CA SER A 44 1.26 -19.09 7.80
C SER A 44 2.25 -19.90 8.63
N SER A 45 2.30 -21.22 8.42
CA SER A 45 3.33 -22.09 9.00
C SER A 45 4.71 -21.92 8.34
N PHE A 46 4.81 -21.16 7.25
CA PHE A 46 6.03 -20.98 6.47
C PHE A 46 6.85 -19.77 6.91
N LEU A 47 6.26 -18.88 7.72
CA LEU A 47 6.87 -17.61 8.10
C LEU A 47 6.89 -17.43 9.61
N ASP A 48 8.03 -16.95 10.09
CA ASP A 48 8.16 -16.36 11.41
C ASP A 48 8.26 -14.82 11.29
N GLY A 49 8.38 -14.13 12.43
CA GLY A 49 8.73 -12.71 12.45
C GLY A 49 7.55 -11.74 12.35
N GLN A 50 6.32 -12.21 12.65
CA GLN A 50 5.12 -11.36 12.76
C GLN A 50 5.38 -10.06 13.54
N GLN A 51 5.96 -10.19 14.74
CA GLN A 51 6.20 -9.02 15.60
C GLN A 51 7.16 -8.01 14.94
N ALA A 52 8.26 -8.49 14.36
CA ALA A 52 9.22 -7.63 13.67
C ALA A 52 8.60 -6.93 12.45
N ALA A 53 7.66 -7.59 11.74
CA ALA A 53 6.90 -6.97 10.66
C ALA A 53 5.98 -5.86 11.18
N TYR A 54 5.28 -6.08 12.29
CA TYR A 54 4.45 -5.03 12.90
C TYR A 54 5.28 -3.86 13.45
N ASP A 55 6.46 -4.12 14.01
CA ASP A 55 7.35 -3.05 14.46
C ASP A 55 7.80 -2.18 13.27
N LYS A 56 8.14 -2.81 12.12
CA LYS A 56 8.41 -2.10 10.86
C LYS A 56 7.21 -1.30 10.38
N ALA A 57 6.03 -1.93 10.35
CA ALA A 57 4.81 -1.28 9.90
C ALA A 57 4.49 -0.03 10.72
N ASN A 58 4.62 -0.12 12.04
CA ASN A 58 4.39 1.00 12.95
C ASN A 58 5.37 2.15 12.75
N ALA A 59 6.64 1.88 12.43
CA ALA A 59 7.60 2.95 12.14
C ALA A 59 7.28 3.69 10.83
N PHE A 60 6.91 2.97 9.76
CA PHE A 60 6.47 3.60 8.52
C PHE A 60 5.17 4.39 8.70
N ARG A 61 4.22 3.84 9.47
CA ARG A 61 2.99 4.54 9.87
C ARG A 61 3.30 5.85 10.59
N ALA A 62 4.21 5.82 11.57
CA ALA A 62 4.62 7.03 12.29
C ALA A 62 5.27 8.07 11.35
N ALA A 63 6.14 7.63 10.43
CA ALA A 63 6.72 8.52 9.42
C ALA A 63 5.65 9.12 8.49
N ALA A 64 4.68 8.33 8.05
CA ALA A 64 3.57 8.78 7.21
C ALA A 64 2.73 9.85 7.91
N ILE A 65 2.35 9.63 9.16
CA ILE A 65 1.58 10.59 9.97
C ILE A 65 2.36 11.90 10.14
N ARG A 66 3.66 11.83 10.43
CA ARG A 66 4.49 13.04 10.57
C ARG A 66 4.60 13.83 9.26
N LEU A 67 4.78 13.15 8.14
CA LEU A 67 5.01 13.79 6.85
C LEU A 67 3.74 14.44 6.28
N THR A 68 2.59 13.80 6.48
CA THR A 68 1.30 14.26 5.98
C THR A 68 0.60 15.23 6.93
N GLY A 69 0.81 15.06 8.24
CA GLY A 69 0.03 15.75 9.27
C GLY A 69 -1.42 15.23 9.37
N ASP A 70 -1.78 14.17 8.65
CA ASP A 70 -3.14 13.62 8.58
C ASP A 70 -3.14 12.14 8.97
N ALA A 71 -3.38 11.88 10.26
CA ALA A 71 -3.44 10.52 10.77
C ALA A 71 -4.64 9.73 10.22
N GLU A 72 -5.77 10.39 10.00
CA GLU A 72 -6.99 9.71 9.53
C GLU A 72 -6.82 9.20 8.10
N ALA A 73 -6.26 10.03 7.21
CA ALA A 73 -5.95 9.62 5.85
C ALA A 73 -4.94 8.45 5.81
N VAL A 74 -3.91 8.49 6.67
CA VAL A 74 -2.92 7.41 6.78
C VAL A 74 -3.57 6.11 7.25
N GLU A 75 -4.39 6.13 8.30
CA GLU A 75 -5.08 4.91 8.78
C GLU A 75 -6.04 4.37 7.72
N ALA A 76 -6.80 5.25 7.05
CA ALA A 76 -7.74 4.85 6.00
C ALA A 76 -7.01 4.19 4.82
N HIS A 77 -5.82 4.70 4.47
CA HIS A 77 -4.98 4.12 3.42
C HIS A 77 -4.42 2.75 3.83
N ILE A 78 -3.86 2.64 5.04
CA ILE A 78 -3.34 1.38 5.57
C ILE A 78 -4.45 0.34 5.65
N ALA A 79 -5.61 0.69 6.20
CA ALA A 79 -6.75 -0.21 6.34
C ALA A 79 -7.26 -0.70 4.98
N ARG A 80 -7.21 0.15 3.94
CA ARG A 80 -7.61 -0.21 2.58
C ARG A 80 -6.66 -1.24 1.96
N TRP A 81 -5.34 -1.03 2.08
CA TRP A 81 -4.36 -1.81 1.33
C TRP A 81 -3.78 -3.00 2.09
N ARG A 82 -3.80 -2.99 3.43
CA ARG A 82 -3.27 -4.08 4.28
C ARG A 82 -3.80 -5.47 3.89
N PRO A 83 -5.11 -5.69 3.63
CA PRO A 83 -5.61 -7.00 3.21
C PRO A 83 -5.02 -7.47 1.87
N ASP A 84 -4.92 -6.56 0.90
CA ASP A 84 -4.36 -6.86 -0.42
C ASP A 84 -2.87 -7.21 -0.32
N MET A 85 -2.13 -6.56 0.58
CA MET A 85 -0.73 -6.87 0.85
C MET A 85 -0.57 -8.26 1.48
N ALA A 86 -1.49 -8.69 2.35
CA ALA A 86 -1.49 -10.05 2.89
C ALA A 86 -1.79 -11.10 1.81
N LEU A 87 -2.78 -10.85 0.94
CA LEU A 87 -3.09 -11.72 -0.20
C LEU A 87 -1.92 -11.80 -1.19
N MET A 88 -1.20 -10.70 -1.41
CA MET A 88 0.03 -10.72 -2.20
C MET A 88 1.08 -11.64 -1.57
N MET A 89 1.21 -11.68 -0.24
CA MET A 89 2.14 -12.59 0.43
C MET A 89 1.72 -14.05 0.30
N GLU A 90 0.43 -14.33 0.39
CA GLU A 90 -0.10 -15.67 0.13
C GLU A 90 0.17 -16.12 -1.31
N ALA A 91 -0.10 -15.27 -2.31
CA ALA A 91 0.18 -15.56 -3.70
C ALA A 91 1.68 -15.78 -3.97
N TYR A 92 2.54 -14.92 -3.40
CA TYR A 92 3.98 -15.08 -3.53
C TYR A 92 4.47 -16.37 -2.84
N ILE A 93 4.18 -16.57 -1.56
CA ILE A 93 4.81 -17.62 -0.75
C ILE A 93 4.08 -18.95 -0.89
N GLY A 94 2.75 -18.94 -0.79
CA GLY A 94 1.91 -20.13 -0.86
C GLY A 94 1.75 -20.67 -2.28
N HIS A 95 1.82 -19.81 -3.30
CA HIS A 95 1.59 -20.20 -4.70
C HIS A 95 2.78 -19.96 -5.64
N ALA A 96 3.91 -19.48 -5.13
CA ALA A 96 5.10 -19.17 -5.92
C ALA A 96 4.81 -18.23 -7.11
N ASP A 97 3.84 -17.32 -6.96
CA ASP A 97 3.47 -16.41 -8.04
C ASP A 97 4.59 -15.39 -8.29
N ARG A 98 5.12 -15.40 -9.52
CA ARG A 98 6.25 -14.54 -9.89
C ARG A 98 5.87 -13.06 -9.94
N SER A 99 4.63 -12.74 -10.31
CA SER A 99 4.19 -11.35 -10.42
C SER A 99 4.08 -10.73 -9.02
N SER A 100 3.48 -11.45 -8.07
CA SER A 100 3.42 -11.05 -6.66
C SER A 100 4.81 -10.92 -6.05
N ARG A 101 5.74 -11.83 -6.39
CA ARG A 101 7.15 -11.70 -5.97
C ARG A 101 7.78 -10.40 -6.48
N GLU A 102 7.67 -10.12 -7.77
CA GLU A 102 8.28 -8.92 -8.37
C GLU A 102 7.69 -7.62 -7.80
N ILE A 103 6.37 -7.60 -7.53
CA ILE A 103 5.72 -6.46 -6.87
C ILE A 103 6.25 -6.30 -5.44
N PHE A 104 6.32 -7.40 -4.68
CA PHE A 104 6.84 -7.40 -3.32
C PHE A 104 8.29 -6.92 -3.24
N GLU A 105 9.17 -7.44 -4.10
CA GLU A 105 10.59 -7.08 -4.14
C GLU A 105 10.75 -5.58 -4.45
N ARG A 106 10.06 -5.07 -5.46
CA ARG A 106 10.11 -3.65 -5.84
C ARG A 106 9.59 -2.73 -4.72
N LEU A 107 8.48 -3.10 -4.07
CA LEU A 107 7.94 -2.31 -2.97
C LEU A 107 8.85 -2.39 -1.74
N SER A 108 9.40 -3.56 -1.44
CA SER A 108 10.35 -3.74 -0.33
C SER A 108 11.62 -2.92 -0.54
N ASP A 109 12.16 -2.85 -1.76
CA ASP A 109 13.31 -2.00 -2.09
C ASP A 109 12.97 -0.53 -1.91
N THR A 110 11.79 -0.09 -2.36
CA THR A 110 11.28 1.26 -2.13
C THR A 110 11.23 1.59 -0.63
N CYS A 111 10.69 0.67 0.18
CA CYS A 111 10.60 0.83 1.62
C CYS A 111 11.97 0.89 2.30
N LYS A 112 12.92 0.08 1.83
CA LYS A 112 14.30 0.08 2.32
C LYS A 112 14.99 1.40 2.02
N ASP A 113 14.84 1.94 0.82
CA ASP A 113 15.43 3.22 0.44
C ASP A 113 14.81 4.38 1.21
N PHE A 114 13.48 4.38 1.35
CA PHE A 114 12.79 5.36 2.19
C PHE A 114 13.21 5.27 3.65
N ALA A 115 13.36 4.06 4.20
CA ALA A 115 13.73 3.85 5.60
C ALA A 115 15.11 4.41 5.96
N ARG A 116 16.00 4.63 4.99
CA ARG A 116 17.32 5.25 5.22
C ARG A 116 17.22 6.74 5.50
N THR A 117 16.16 7.40 5.03
CA THR A 117 15.99 8.85 5.17
C THR A 117 15.11 9.23 6.36
N GLN A 118 14.37 8.28 6.95
CA GLN A 118 13.45 8.57 8.05
C GLN A 118 14.06 8.25 9.42
N PRO A 119 13.84 9.11 10.45
CA PRO A 119 14.27 8.82 11.81
C PRO A 119 13.50 7.65 12.44
N GLU A 120 12.22 7.48 12.13
CA GLU A 120 11.36 6.46 12.75
C GLU A 120 11.80 5.03 12.42
N THR A 121 12.41 4.83 11.25
CA THR A 121 12.75 3.51 10.69
C THR A 121 14.20 3.10 10.95
N ARG A 122 15.01 3.97 11.56
CA ARG A 122 16.46 3.78 11.69
C ARG A 122 16.88 2.61 12.59
N LEU A 123 16.03 2.24 13.55
CA LEU A 123 16.29 1.15 14.50
C LEU A 123 15.85 -0.23 13.98
N LEU A 124 15.29 -0.28 12.77
CA LEU A 124 14.70 -1.48 12.18
C LEU A 124 15.53 -2.07 11.03
N GLN A 125 16.72 -1.50 10.79
CA GLN A 125 17.68 -1.95 9.77
C GLN A 125 18.59 -3.06 10.29
#